data_AF-A0A022RKT9-F1
#
_entry.id   AF-A0A022RKT9-F1
#
_cell.length_a   1.000
_cell.length_b   1.000
_cell.length_c   1.000
_cell.angle_alpha   90.00
_cell.angle_beta   90.00
_cell.angle_gamma   90.00
#
_symmetry.space_group_name_H-M   'P 1'
#
loop_
_entity.id
_entity.type
_entity.pdbx_description
1 polymer ?
#
loop_
_entity_poly.entity_id
_entity_poly.type
_entity_poly.pdbx_seq_one_letter_code
_entity_poly.pdbx_strand_id
1 'polypeptide(L)' 'CSNKIWSDKLQELEFQEMVMFLQHLPTQKWTHLELETVLSRAYMWHSVFNNSPSHLAG' A
#
# COMPACT_ATOMS: atom_id res chain seq x y z
N CYS A 1 -6.44 4.23 -11.88
CA CYS A 1 -6.37 4.22 -10.41
C CYS A 1 -7.08 2.98 -9.84
N SER A 2 -6.40 1.84 -9.84
CA SER A 2 -6.58 0.74 -8.88
C SER A 2 -5.50 -0.27 -9.22
N ASN A 3 -4.34 -0.10 -8.60
CA ASN A 3 -3.41 -1.21 -8.47
C ASN A 3 -2.71 -1.05 -7.12
N LYS A 4 -3.42 -1.50 -6.08
CA LYS A 4 -2.81 -1.83 -4.80
C LYS A 4 -1.96 -3.07 -5.10
N ILE A 5 -0.63 -2.93 -5.02
CA ILE A 5 0.39 -3.89 -5.51
C ILE A 5 0.11 -5.36 -5.11
N TRP A 6 -0.60 -5.58 -4.01
CA TRP A 6 -0.93 -6.90 -3.50
C TRP A 6 -2.43 -7.15 -3.32
N SER A 7 -3.32 -6.25 -3.74
CA SER A 7 -4.76 -6.40 -3.47
C SER A 7 -5.35 -7.63 -4.10
N ASP A 8 -5.08 -7.85 -5.39
CA ASP A 8 -5.62 -9.01 -6.12
C ASP A 8 -5.13 -10.31 -5.48
N LYS A 9 -3.82 -10.37 -5.17
CA LYS A 9 -3.23 -11.50 -4.45
C LYS A 9 -3.85 -11.69 -3.06
N LEU A 10 -4.01 -10.62 -2.27
CA LEU A 10 -4.57 -10.70 -0.91
C LEU A 10 -6.05 -11.14 -0.91
N GLN A 11 -6.81 -10.81 -1.96
CA GLN A 11 -8.21 -11.21 -2.09
C GLN A 11 -8.40 -12.70 -2.40
N GLU A 12 -7.36 -13.36 -2.92
CA GLU A 12 -7.38 -14.78 -3.28
C GLU A 12 -6.83 -15.69 -2.17
N LEU A 13 -6.18 -15.13 -1.14
CA LEU A 13 -5.57 -15.91 -0.05
C LEU A 13 -6.57 -16.28 1.05
N GLU A 14 -6.47 -17.52 1.53
CA GLU A 14 -7.16 -17.96 2.75
C GLU A 14 -6.51 -17.29 3.98
N PHE A 15 -7.22 -17.23 5.12
CA PHE A 15 -6.81 -16.37 6.25
C PHE A 15 -5.38 -16.65 6.74
N GLN A 16 -5.03 -17.92 6.89
CA GLN A 16 -3.70 -18.30 7.36
C GLN A 16 -2.61 -17.89 6.35
N GLU A 17 -2.88 -18.06 5.05
CA GLU A 17 -1.93 -17.70 3.99
C GLU A 17 -1.79 -16.17 3.88
N MET A 18 -2.89 -15.43 4.08
CA MET A 18 -2.88 -13.97 4.17
C MET A 18 -2.00 -13.48 5.32
N VAL A 19 -2.15 -14.05 6.51
CA VAL A 19 -1.33 -13.70 7.69
C VAL A 19 0.15 -13.98 7.42
N MET A 20 0.46 -15.16 6.86
CA MET A 20 1.84 -15.53 6.51
C MET A 20 2.45 -14.59 5.47
N PHE A 21 1.67 -14.20 4.46
CA PHE A 21 2.09 -13.28 3.41
C PHE A 21 2.35 -11.87 3.95
N LEU A 22 1.49 -11.35 4.82
CA LEU A 22 1.67 -10.02 5.42
C LEU A 22 2.93 -9.95 6.31
N GLN A 23 3.28 -11.05 6.98
CA GLN A 23 4.49 -11.14 7.79
C GLN A 23 5.78 -11.32 6.96
N HIS A 24 5.65 -11.81 5.71
CA HIS A 24 6.79 -12.14 4.84
C HIS A 24 6.61 -11.53 3.44
N LEU A 25 6.51 -10.20 3.40
CA LEU A 25 6.39 -9.50 2.12
C LEU A 25 7.63 -9.77 1.24
N PRO A 26 7.45 -10.10 -0.05
CA PRO A 26 8.56 -10.41 -0.95
C PRO A 26 9.27 -9.13 -1.43
N THR A 27 9.95 -8.44 -0.50
CA THR A 27 10.63 -7.15 -0.75
C THR A 27 12.05 -7.30 -1.29
N GLN A 28 12.60 -8.52 -1.24
CA GLN A 28 13.98 -8.82 -1.62
C GLN A 28 14.30 -8.58 -3.10
N LYS A 29 13.29 -8.53 -3.97
CA LYS A 29 13.44 -8.33 -5.41
C LYS A 29 12.99 -6.95 -5.88
N TRP A 30 12.76 -6.02 -4.96
CA TRP A 30 12.30 -4.69 -5.35
C TRP A 30 13.36 -3.99 -6.20
N THR A 31 12.94 -3.61 -7.39
CA THR A 31 13.68 -2.72 -8.27
C THR A 31 13.59 -1.28 -7.75
N HIS A 32 14.52 -0.44 -8.18
CA HIS A 32 14.50 0.98 -7.85
C HIS A 32 13.17 1.64 -8.26
N LEU A 33 12.64 1.27 -9.43
CA LEU A 33 11.36 1.76 -9.95
C LEU A 33 10.17 1.39 -9.05
N GLU A 34 10.13 0.15 -8.55
CA GLU A 34 9.06 -0.30 -7.64
C GLU A 34 9.10 0.47 -6.32
N LEU A 35 10.30 0.72 -5.79
CA LEU A 35 10.48 1.51 -4.58
C LEU A 35 10.00 2.95 -4.78
N GLU A 36 10.42 3.63 -5.85
CA GLU A 36 9.96 4.99 -6.17
C GLU A 36 8.44 5.07 -6.33
N THR A 37 7.85 4.05 -6.94
CA THR A 37 6.41 3.97 -7.16
C THR A 37 5.63 3.81 -5.85
N VAL A 38 6.15 3.04 -4.89
CA VAL A 38 5.58 2.92 -3.54
C VAL A 38 5.68 4.25 -2.78
N LEU A 39 6.86 4.87 -2.77
CA LEU A 39 7.11 6.12 -2.05
C LEU A 39 6.29 7.28 -2.60
N SER A 40 6.18 7.40 -3.92
CA SER A 40 5.38 8.44 -4.59
C SER A 40 3.91 8.36 -4.19
N ARG A 41 3.36 7.14 -4.11
CA ARG A 41 1.99 6.94 -3.63
C ARG A 41 1.87 7.28 -2.15
N ALA A 42 2.78 6.81 -1.30
CA ALA A 42 2.75 7.15 0.13
C ALA A 42 2.74 8.68 0.34
N TYR A 43 3.58 9.41 -0.40
CA TYR A 43 3.63 10.86 -0.35
C TYR A 43 2.36 11.55 -0.87
N MET A 44 1.79 11.06 -1.98
CA MET A 44 0.52 11.57 -2.49
C MET A 44 -0.60 11.40 -1.46
N TRP A 45 -0.72 10.23 -0.84
CA TRP A 45 -1.74 9.95 0.17
C TRP A 45 -1.54 10.81 1.43
N HIS A 46 -0.30 10.95 1.89
CA HIS A 46 0.04 11.86 2.99
C HIS A 46 -0.35 13.32 2.66
N SER A 47 -0.03 13.79 1.46
CA SER A 47 -0.35 15.15 1.02
C SER A 47 -1.85 15.39 0.89
N VAL A 48 -2.61 14.43 0.35
CA VAL A 48 -4.07 14.52 0.25
C VAL A 48 -4.71 14.51 1.63
N PHE A 49 -4.26 13.64 2.54
CA PHE A 49 -4.80 13.56 3.89
C PHE A 49 -4.51 14.83 4.71
N ASN A 50 -3.28 15.36 4.65
CA ASN A 50 -2.92 16.60 5.34
C ASN A 50 -3.64 17.83 4.80
N ASN A 51 -4.00 17.85 3.52
CA ASN A 51 -4.76 18.93 2.90
C ASN A 51 -6.29 18.68 2.93
N SER A 52 -6.76 17.61 3.56
CA SER A 52 -8.19 17.32 3.67
C SER A 52 -8.81 18.12 4.83
N PRO A 53 -9.81 19.00 4.60
CA PRO A 53 -10.40 19.86 5.63
C PRO A 53 -11.25 19.12 6.67
N SER A 54 -11.39 17.80 6.56
CA SER A 54 -12.28 16.98 7.37
C SER A 54 -11.86 16.81 8.84
N HIS A 55 -10.65 17.23 9.22
CA HIS A 55 -10.18 17.16 10.63
C HIS A 55 -10.46 18.44 11.44
N LEU A 56 -11.03 19.50 10.83
CA LEU A 56 -11.35 20.78 11.47
C LEU A 56 -12.86 21.09 11.54
N ALA A 57 -13.72 20.15 11.14
CA ALA A 57 -15.17 20.26 11.37
C ALA A 57 -15.52 19.68 12.75
N GLY A 58 -15.08 20.39 13.79
CA GLY A 58 -15.57 20.25 15.16
C GLY A 58 -16.35 21.49 15.55
#